data_AF-A0A430HHC8-F1
#
_entry.id   AF-A0A430HHC8-F1
#
_cell.length_a   1.000
_cell.length_b   1.000
_cell.length_c   1.000
_cell.angle_alpha   90.00
_cell.angle_beta   90.00
_cell.angle_gamma   90.00
#
_symmetry.space_group_name_H-M   'P 1'
#
loop_
_entity.id
_entity.type
_entity.pdbx_description
1 polymer ?
#
loop_
_entity_poly.entity_id
_entity_poly.type
_entity_poly.pdbx_seq_one_letter_code
_entity_poly.pdbx_strand_id
1 'polypeptide(L)' 'MQRARGDRVERADLLDQVASAWSQLSPADYPFARSMAGQLRAHDDRADFLAGVDLILSGIEVIARP' A
#
# COMPACT_ATOMS: atom_id res chain seq x y z
N MET A 1 15.13 -12.43 -16.58
CA MET A 1 15.13 -10.95 -16.47
C MET A 1 13.95 -10.29 -17.18
N GLN A 2 13.55 -10.71 -18.40
CA GLN A 2 12.44 -10.07 -19.14
C GLN A 2 11.05 -10.22 -18.48
N ARG A 3 10.70 -11.41 -17.98
CA ARG A 3 9.40 -11.68 -17.32
C ARG A 3 9.19 -10.85 -16.04
N ALA A 4 10.16 -10.86 -15.13
CA ALA A 4 10.09 -10.07 -13.90
C ALA A 4 10.00 -8.54 -14.12
N ARG A 5 10.41 -8.05 -15.30
CA ARG A 5 10.18 -6.66 -15.71
C ARG A 5 8.75 -6.45 -16.24
N GLY A 6 8.21 -7.41 -16.98
CA GLY A 6 6.80 -7.42 -17.41
C GLY A 6 5.83 -7.42 -16.23
N ASP A 7 6.04 -8.32 -15.25
CA ASP A 7 5.20 -8.41 -14.05
C ASP A 7 5.21 -7.09 -13.25
N ARG A 8 6.36 -6.40 -13.21
CA ARG A 8 6.49 -5.11 -12.52
C ARG A 8 5.72 -3.99 -13.23
N VAL A 9 5.70 -4.00 -14.56
CA VAL A 9 4.94 -3.01 -15.35
C VAL A 9 3.44 -3.26 -15.18
N GLU A 10 2.98 -4.51 -15.32
CA GLU A 10 1.58 -4.87 -15.12
C GLU A 10 1.09 -4.50 -13.71
N ARG A 11 1.94 -4.72 -12.69
CA ARG A 11 1.64 -4.32 -11.31
C ARG A 11 1.61 -2.81 -11.12
N ALA A 12 2.52 -2.05 -11.75
CA ALA A 12 2.50 -0.59 -11.69
C ALA A 12 1.23 -0.01 -12.35
N ASP A 13 0.82 -0.58 -13.50
CA ASP A 13 -0.40 -0.19 -14.21
C ASP A 13 -1.66 -0.50 -13.38
N LEU A 14 -1.69 -1.63 -12.68
CA LEU A 14 -2.78 -1.95 -11.76
C LEU A 14 -2.89 -0.91 -10.63
N LEU A 15 -1.77 -0.58 -9.98
CA LEU A 15 -1.79 0.41 -8.91
C LEU A 15 -2.20 1.80 -9.38
N ASP A 16 -1.75 2.22 -10.57
CA ASP A 16 -2.16 3.52 -11.11
C ASP A 16 -3.67 3.56 -11.39
N GLN A 17 -4.24 2.47 -11.91
CA GLN A 17 -5.69 2.36 -12.13
C GLN A 17 -6.47 2.47 -10.81
N VAL A 18 -6.06 1.75 -9.76
CA VAL A 18 -6.75 1.82 -8.46
C VAL A 18 -6.57 3.20 -7.82
N ALA A 19 -5.37 3.77 -7.86
CA ALA A 19 -5.10 5.12 -7.36
C ALA A 19 -5.95 6.18 -8.08
N SER A 20 -6.09 6.06 -9.40
CA SER A 20 -6.97 6.92 -10.19
C SER A 20 -8.43 6.79 -9.75
N ALA A 21 -8.94 5.57 -9.59
CA ALA A 21 -10.29 5.33 -9.07
C ALA A 21 -10.50 5.94 -7.68
N TRP A 22 -9.54 5.76 -6.77
CA TRP A 22 -9.62 6.31 -5.40
C TRP A 22 -9.62 7.83 -5.37
N SER A 23 -8.87 8.48 -6.27
CA SER A 23 -8.82 9.95 -6.35
C SER A 23 -10.16 10.59 -6.74
N GLN A 24 -11.03 9.82 -7.40
CA GLN A 24 -12.34 10.24 -7.91
C GLN A 24 -13.48 9.91 -6.95
N LEU A 25 -13.21 9.22 -5.83
CA LEU A 25 -14.21 8.94 -4.82
C LEU A 25 -14.77 10.23 -4.21
N SER A 26 -16.03 10.18 -3.77
CA SER A 26 -16.68 11.27 -3.03
C SER A 26 -15.82 11.65 -1.81
N PRO A 27 -15.41 12.92 -1.67
CA PRO A 27 -14.63 13.37 -0.52
C PRO A 27 -15.44 13.37 0.78
N ALA A 28 -16.77 13.38 0.71
CA ALA A 28 -17.64 13.31 1.88
C ALA A 28 -17.78 11.88 2.40
N ASP A 29 -17.92 10.91 1.49
CA ASP A 29 -18.21 9.52 1.86
C ASP A 29 -16.92 8.70 2.06
N TYR A 30 -15.85 9.03 1.35
CA TYR A 30 -14.58 8.29 1.37
C TYR A 30 -13.34 9.19 1.55
N PRO A 31 -13.31 10.07 2.57
CA PRO A 31 -12.22 11.04 2.74
C PRO A 31 -10.84 10.38 2.88
N PHE A 32 -10.76 9.26 3.62
CA PHE A 32 -9.51 8.54 3.85
C PHE A 32 -8.99 7.84 2.59
N ALA A 33 -9.83 7.01 1.94
CA ALA A 33 -9.40 6.31 0.72
C ALA A 33 -8.96 7.31 -0.36
N ARG A 34 -9.69 8.41 -0.51
CA ARG A 34 -9.31 9.49 -1.41
C ARG A 34 -7.97 10.13 -1.06
N SER A 35 -7.68 10.38 0.22
CA SER A 35 -6.39 10.95 0.63
C SER A 35 -5.22 9.99 0.41
N MET A 36 -5.46 8.68 0.47
CA MET A 36 -4.45 7.64 0.26
C MET A 36 -4.13 7.39 -1.22
N ALA A 37 -4.91 7.91 -2.17
CA ALA A 37 -4.74 7.63 -3.61
C ALA A 37 -3.31 7.90 -4.12
N GLY A 38 -2.66 8.98 -3.66
CA GLY A 38 -1.28 9.28 -4.01
C GLY A 38 -0.28 8.26 -3.47
N GLN A 39 -0.46 7.83 -2.22
CA GLN A 39 0.40 6.82 -1.57
C GLN A 39 0.23 5.45 -2.22
N LEU A 40 -1.00 5.06 -2.58
CA LEU A 40 -1.27 3.79 -3.25
C LEU A 40 -0.50 3.66 -4.58
N ARG A 41 -0.37 4.74 -5.36
CA ARG A 41 0.40 4.75 -6.60
C ARG A 41 1.90 4.45 -6.39
N ALA A 42 2.45 4.92 -5.28
CA ALA A 42 3.85 4.76 -4.93
C ALA A 42 4.13 3.53 -4.03
N HIS A 43 3.12 2.69 -3.81
CA HIS A 43 3.17 1.53 -2.91
C HIS A 43 4.27 0.54 -3.31
N ASP A 44 5.15 0.21 -2.36
CA ASP A 44 6.16 -0.83 -2.48
C ASP A 44 5.74 -2.03 -1.62
N ASP A 45 5.33 -3.13 -2.27
CA ASP A 45 4.81 -4.32 -1.59
C ASP A 45 5.80 -4.88 -0.56
N ARG A 46 7.10 -4.84 -0.87
CA ARG A 46 8.11 -5.43 0.01
C ARG A 46 8.34 -4.56 1.23
N ALA A 47 8.41 -3.24 1.04
CA ALA A 47 8.58 -2.30 2.14
C ALA A 47 7.39 -2.37 3.10
N ASP A 48 6.17 -2.37 2.56
CA ASP A 48 4.95 -2.35 3.36
C ASP A 48 4.71 -3.69 4.07
N PHE A 49 5.09 -4.82 3.45
CA PHE A 49 5.08 -6.12 4.11
C PHE A 49 6.02 -6.16 5.33
N LEU A 50 7.26 -5.68 5.16
CA LEU A 50 8.23 -5.63 6.26
C LEU A 50 7.75 -4.68 7.37
N ALA A 51 7.22 -3.51 7.02
CA ALA A 51 6.66 -2.57 7.99
C ALA A 51 5.50 -3.20 8.79
N GLY A 52 4.66 -4.02 8.14
CA GLY A 52 3.60 -4.77 8.82
C GLY A 52 4.13 -5.84 9.79
N VAL A 53 5.20 -6.55 9.41
CA VAL A 53 5.88 -7.51 10.31
C VAL A 53 6.46 -6.77 11.53
N ASP A 54 7.15 -5.65 11.30
CA ASP A 54 7.74 -4.84 12.37
C ASP A 54 6.67 -4.32 13.35
N LEU A 55 5.50 -3.91 12.83
CA LEU A 55 4.37 -3.48 13.65
C LEU A 55 3.87 -4.61 14.57
N ILE A 56 3.74 -5.83 14.05
CA ILE A 56 3.30 -7.00 14.83
C ILE A 56 4.32 -7.35 15.90
N LEU A 57 5.61 -7.44 15.53
CA LEU A 57 6.68 -7.75 16.48
C LEU A 57 6.76 -6.70 17.60
N SER A 58 6.65 -5.41 17.25
CA SER A 58 6.62 -4.32 18.23
C SER A 58 5.47 -4.48 19.23
N GLY A 59 4.28 -4.87 18.76
CA GLY A 59 3.14 -5.13 19.64
C GLY A 59 3.38 -6.29 20.61
N ILE A 60 4.01 -7.37 20.13
CA ILE A 60 4.38 -8.53 20.97
C ILE A 60 5.38 -8.11 22.04
N GLU A 61 6.40 -7.33 21.70
CA GLU A 61 7.41 -6.83 22.65
C GLU A 61 6.81 -5.94 23.75
N VAL A 62 5.80 -5.13 23.42
CA VAL A 62 5.08 -4.31 24.39
C VAL A 62 4.31 -5.20 25.38
N ILE A 63 3.64 -6.24 24.89
CA ILE A 63 2.86 -7.17 25.74
C ILE A 63 3.78 -8.05 26.60
N ALA A 64 4.93 -8.47 26.06
CA ALA A 64 5.87 -9.34 26.76
C ALA A 64 6.70 -8.63 27.83
N ARG A 65 6.62 -7.29 27.92
CA ARG A 65 7.30 -6.50 28.95
C ARG A 65 6.43 -6.46 30.21
N PRO A 66 6.93 -6.93 31.37
CA PRO A 66 6.20 -6.89 32.63
C PRO A 66 5.99 -5.46 33.15
#